data_AF-A0A954XA97-F1
#
_entry.id   AF-A0A954XA97-F1
#
_cell.length_a   1.000
_cell.length_b   1.000
_cell.length_c   1.000
_cell.angle_alpha   90.00
_cell.angle_beta   90.00
_cell.angle_gamma   90.00
#
_symmetry.space_group_name_H-M   'P 1'
#
loop_
_entity.id
_entity.type
_entity.pdbx_description
1 polymer ?
#
loop_
_entity_poly.entity_id
_entity_poly.type
_entity_poly.pdbx_seq_one_letter_code
_entity_poly.pdbx_strand_id
1 'polypeptide(L)'
;MRICLFAIVAVTLAAFASPFVRTSRAADEILPPIDQRFADLNGEETPDFQRHVSPLFGRLGCNGRSCHGSFQGRGGFRLSLFGYDFQADLDAL
;
A
#
# COMPACT_ATOMS: atom_id res chain seq x y z
N MET A 1 36.17 29.46 -34.63
CA MET A 1 35.55 28.11 -34.66
C MET A 1 35.89 27.20 -33.47
N ARG A 2 36.91 27.49 -32.64
CA ARG A 2 37.26 26.68 -31.45
C ARG A 2 36.48 27.03 -30.18
N ILE A 3 35.88 28.22 -30.11
CA ILE A 3 35.16 28.72 -28.92
C ILE A 3 33.75 28.09 -28.79
N CYS A 4 33.09 27.76 -29.92
CA CYS A 4 31.75 27.16 -29.90
C CYS A 4 31.73 25.70 -29.42
N LEU A 5 32.83 24.96 -29.56
CA LEU A 5 32.87 23.54 -29.18
C LEU A 5 33.02 23.35 -27.65
N PHE A 6 33.75 24.24 -26.96
CA PHE A 6 33.88 24.19 -25.49
C PHE A 6 32.57 24.54 -24.77
N ALA A 7 31.76 25.43 -25.33
CA ALA A 7 30.46 25.78 -24.77
C ALA A 7 29.46 24.62 -24.82
N ILE A 8 29.52 23.80 -25.88
CA ILE A 8 28.60 22.67 -26.06
C ILE A 8 28.94 21.52 -25.09
N VAL A 9 30.24 21.23 -24.87
CA VAL A 9 30.67 20.18 -23.94
C VAL A 9 30.36 20.55 -22.48
N ALA A 10 30.53 21.82 -22.09
CA ALA A 10 30.22 22.28 -20.72
C ALA A 10 28.72 22.19 -20.39
N VAL A 11 27.84 22.47 -21.35
CA VAL A 11 26.38 22.38 -21.17
C VAL A 11 25.92 20.93 -21.03
N THR A 12 26.56 19.99 -21.71
CA THR A 12 26.22 18.56 -21.58
C THR A 12 26.68 17.92 -20.27
N LEU A 13 27.76 18.41 -19.64
CA LEU A 13 28.22 17.89 -18.34
C LEU A 13 27.32 18.33 -17.18
N ALA A 14 26.69 19.50 -17.28
CA ALA A 14 25.79 20.04 -16.25
C ALA A 14 24.40 19.39 -16.26
N ALA A 15 23.97 18.80 -17.39
CA ALA A 15 22.63 18.23 -17.55
C ALA A 15 22.46 16.81 -16.96
N PHE A 16 23.56 16.10 -16.64
CA PHE A 16 23.52 14.80 -15.97
C PHE A 16 23.72 14.87 -14.45
N ALA A 17 23.95 16.07 -13.92
CA ALA A 17 24.03 16.33 -12.49
C ALA A 17 22.67 16.76 -11.92
N SER A 18 21.58 16.10 -12.30
CA SER A 18 20.41 16.11 -11.42
C SER A 18 20.77 15.21 -10.24
N PRO A 19 20.85 15.74 -9.01
CA PRO A 19 21.00 14.86 -7.88
C PRO A 19 19.73 14.02 -7.89
N PHE A 20 19.89 12.71 -7.98
CA PHE A 20 18.86 11.74 -7.69
C PHE A 20 18.53 11.89 -6.20
N VAL A 21 17.89 13.01 -5.83
CA VAL A 21 17.34 13.24 -4.50
C VAL A 21 16.09 12.40 -4.47
N ARG A 22 16.28 11.11 -4.19
CA ARG A 22 15.24 10.30 -3.61
C ARG A 22 15.00 10.90 -2.23
N THR A 23 14.04 11.81 -2.13
CA THR A 23 13.57 12.30 -0.83
C THR A 23 12.96 11.09 -0.11
N SER A 24 13.79 10.39 0.66
CA SER A 24 13.34 9.40 1.62
C SER A 24 12.90 10.15 2.87
N ARG A 25 11.74 10.81 2.79
CA ARG A 25 11.07 11.33 3.97
C ARG A 25 9.59 10.97 3.92
N ALA A 26 9.31 9.72 4.28
CA ALA A 26 7.96 9.24 4.55
C ALA A 26 7.98 8.04 5.52
N ALA A 27 8.92 8.01 6.47
CA ALA A 27 9.00 6.93 7.46
C ALA A 27 8.93 7.42 8.91
N ASP A 28 8.93 8.73 9.16
CA ASP A 28 9.02 9.32 10.51
C ASP A 28 7.77 10.13 10.91
N GLU A 29 6.82 10.32 9.98
CA GLU A 29 5.56 10.98 10.30
C GLU A 29 4.53 9.94 10.77
N ILE A 30 4.05 10.10 12.01
CA ILE A 30 2.94 9.31 12.52
C ILE A 30 1.71 9.68 11.70
N LEU A 31 1.30 8.78 10.81
CA LEU A 31 0.07 8.97 10.03
C LEU A 31 -1.13 9.10 10.98
N PRO A 32 -2.11 9.97 10.66
CA PRO A 32 -3.37 10.01 11.39
C PRO A 32 -4.04 8.62 11.42
N PRO A 33 -4.88 8.32 12.42
CA PRO A 33 -5.55 7.03 12.48
C PRO A 33 -6.52 6.82 11.30
N ILE A 34 -6.81 5.55 11.04
CA ILE A 34 -7.46 5.09 9.81
C ILE A 34 -8.86 5.69 9.59
N ASP A 35 -9.59 5.93 10.68
CA ASP A 35 -10.91 6.56 10.72
C ASP A 35 -10.87 8.01 10.24
N GLN A 36 -9.74 8.69 10.40
CA GLN A 36 -9.54 10.06 9.91
C GLN A 36 -9.06 10.07 8.46
N ARG A 37 -8.20 9.13 8.08
CA ARG A 37 -7.60 9.06 6.73
C ARG A 37 -8.62 8.67 5.66
N PHE A 38 -9.56 7.79 5.98
CA PHE A 38 -10.61 7.34 5.06
C PHE A 38 -12.00 7.93 5.40
N ALA A 39 -12.05 9.05 6.11
CA ALA A 39 -13.31 9.75 6.41
C ALA A 39 -13.95 10.37 5.16
N ASP A 40 -13.13 10.82 4.21
CA ASP A 40 -13.58 11.35 2.92
C ASP A 40 -13.56 10.25 1.86
N LEU A 41 -14.72 9.96 1.27
CA LEU A 41 -14.86 8.96 0.21
C LEU A 41 -14.25 9.43 -1.13
N ASN A 42 -13.89 10.72 -1.25
CA ASN A 42 -13.23 11.29 -2.43
C ASN A 42 -11.73 11.52 -2.22
N GLY A 43 -11.15 10.97 -1.15
CA GLY A 43 -9.72 11.08 -0.88
C GLY A 43 -8.85 10.40 -1.94
N GLU A 44 -7.62 10.89 -2.11
CA GLU A 44 -6.63 10.33 -3.06
C GLU A 44 -6.07 8.97 -2.59
N GLU A 45 -6.22 8.63 -1.30
CA GLU A 45 -5.70 7.39 -0.74
C GLU A 45 -6.70 6.23 -0.88
N THR A 46 -6.26 5.12 -1.46
CA THR A 46 -7.05 3.88 -1.55
C THR A 46 -6.72 2.90 -0.42
N PRO A 47 -7.72 2.37 0.30
CA PRO A 47 -7.49 1.33 1.30
C PRO A 47 -6.90 0.04 0.71
N ASP A 48 -5.72 -0.34 1.19
CA ASP A 48 -5.14 -1.67 0.98
C ASP A 48 -5.87 -2.76 1.79
N PHE A 49 -6.27 -3.85 1.12
CA PHE A 49 -7.02 -4.95 1.74
C PHE A 49 -6.27 -5.61 2.91
N GLN A 50 -5.00 -5.96 2.69
CA GLN A 50 -4.20 -6.68 3.68
C GLN A 50 -3.96 -5.83 4.93
N ARG A 51 -3.69 -4.53 4.76
CA ARG A 51 -3.38 -3.61 5.86
C ARG A 51 -4.59 -3.07 6.59
N HIS A 52 -5.68 -2.84 5.87
CA HIS A 52 -6.81 -2.06 6.39
C HIS A 52 -8.07 -2.91 6.60
N VAL A 53 -8.29 -3.98 5.82
CA VAL A 53 -9.53 -4.77 5.87
C VAL A 53 -9.31 -6.12 6.55
N SER A 54 -8.33 -6.91 6.12
CA SER A 54 -8.07 -8.26 6.66
C SER A 54 -7.94 -8.32 8.21
N PRO A 55 -7.25 -7.36 8.88
CA PRO A 55 -7.15 -7.36 10.33
C PRO A 55 -8.49 -7.18 11.06
N LEU A 56 -9.49 -6.57 10.40
CA LEU A 56 -10.82 -6.39 10.98
C LEU A 56 -11.53 -7.73 11.15
N PHE A 57 -11.31 -8.70 10.25
CA PHE A 57 -11.90 -10.04 10.39
C PHE A 57 -11.41 -10.75 11.65
N GLY A 58 -10.13 -10.56 11.99
CA GLY A 58 -9.56 -11.07 13.25
C GLY A 58 -10.14 -10.35 14.46
N ARG A 59 -10.20 -9.02 14.42
CA ARG A 59 -10.76 -8.19 15.51
C ARG A 59 -12.22 -8.52 15.79
N LEU A 60 -13.01 -8.80 14.76
CA LEU A 60 -14.42 -9.15 14.84
C LEU A 60 -14.66 -10.66 15.06
N GLY A 61 -13.61 -11.48 15.01
CA GLY A 61 -13.69 -12.94 15.20
C GLY A 61 -14.26 -13.71 13.99
N CYS A 62 -14.42 -13.07 12.84
CA CYS A 62 -15.00 -13.66 11.63
C CYS A 62 -14.13 -14.79 11.07
N ASN A 63 -12.81 -14.56 10.96
CA ASN A 63 -11.84 -15.51 10.40
C ASN A 63 -11.37 -16.57 11.41
N GLY A 64 -12.11 -16.78 12.50
CA GLY A 64 -11.81 -17.78 13.52
C GLY A 64 -12.21 -19.21 13.14
N ARG A 65 -11.63 -20.19 13.85
CA ARG A 65 -11.87 -21.64 13.65
C ARG A 65 -13.33 -22.06 13.78
N SER A 66 -14.15 -21.32 14.51
CA SER A 66 -15.55 -21.65 14.78
C SER A 66 -16.49 -21.22 13.65
N CYS A 67 -16.11 -20.23 12.84
CA CYS A 67 -16.99 -19.55 11.89
C CYS A 67 -16.43 -19.57 10.46
N HIS A 68 -16.20 -18.40 9.87
CA HIS A 68 -15.84 -18.28 8.45
C HIS A 68 -14.40 -18.69 8.19
N GLY A 69 -13.52 -18.67 9.20
CA GLY A 69 -12.15 -19.20 9.13
C GLY A 69 -12.04 -20.72 9.27
N SER A 70 -13.15 -21.44 9.46
CA SER A 70 -13.13 -22.89 9.51
C SER A 70 -12.96 -23.49 8.12
N PHE A 71 -12.49 -24.74 8.02
CA PHE A 71 -12.37 -25.44 6.73
C PHE A 71 -13.70 -25.49 5.97
N GLN A 72 -14.83 -25.56 6.69
CA GLN A 72 -16.18 -25.59 6.12
C GLN A 72 -16.71 -24.19 5.74
N GLY A 73 -16.19 -23.11 6.34
CA GLY A 73 -16.82 -21.79 6.30
C GLY A 73 -18.22 -21.79 6.95
N ARG A 74 -19.02 -20.75 6.68
CA ARG A 74 -20.44 -20.68 7.07
C ARG A 74 -21.26 -19.93 6.02
N GLY A 75 -22.45 -20.44 5.71
CA GLY A 75 -23.40 -19.76 4.82
C GLY A 75 -22.87 -19.55 3.39
N GLY A 76 -21.99 -20.42 2.91
CA GLY A 76 -21.32 -20.26 1.61
C GLY A 76 -20.15 -19.26 1.61
N PHE A 77 -19.85 -18.62 2.75
CA PHE A 77 -18.74 -17.68 2.90
C PHE A 77 -17.60 -18.30 3.72
N ARG A 78 -16.39 -18.32 3.14
CA ARG A 78 -15.20 -18.90 3.76
C ARG A 78 -14.02 -17.95 3.66
N LEU A 79 -13.52 -17.55 4.82
CA LEU A 79 -12.25 -16.87 4.99
C LEU A 79 -11.16 -17.90 5.30
N SER A 80 -9.93 -17.55 5.00
CA SER A 80 -8.72 -18.21 5.46
C SER A 80 -8.64 -18.14 6.99
N LEU A 81 -8.11 -19.21 7.59
CA LEU A 81 -8.02 -19.29 9.05
C LEU A 81 -7.03 -18.24 9.58
N PHE A 82 -7.53 -17.31 10.40
CA PHE A 82 -6.74 -16.20 10.97
C PHE A 82 -6.02 -15.32 9.92
N GLY A 83 -6.52 -15.25 8.69
CA GLY A 83 -5.92 -14.42 7.63
C GLY A 83 -4.65 -15.02 7.03
N TYR A 84 -4.56 -16.36 6.95
CA TYR A 84 -3.42 -17.07 6.37
C TYR A 84 -3.24 -16.83 4.85
N ASP A 85 -4.33 -16.57 4.13
CA ASP A 85 -4.32 -16.38 2.68
C ASP A 85 -5.16 -15.15 2.31
N PHE A 86 -4.47 -14.01 2.13
CA PHE A 86 -5.11 -12.74 1.80
C PHE A 86 -5.77 -12.74 0.42
N GLN A 87 -5.26 -13.52 -0.54
CA GLN A 87 -5.86 -13.56 -1.87
C GLN A 87 -7.18 -14.32 -1.81
N ALA A 88 -7.19 -15.49 -1.19
CA ALA A 88 -8.42 -16.25 -0.99
C ALA A 88 -9.47 -15.49 -0.17
N ASP A 89 -9.03 -14.70 0.82
CA ASP A 89 -9.93 -13.83 1.61
C ASP A 89 -10.54 -12.71 0.77
N LEU A 90 -9.75 -12.11 -0.12
CA LEU A 90 -10.23 -11.08 -1.03
C LEU A 90 -11.19 -11.65 -2.08
N ASP A 91 -10.88 -12.82 -2.64
CA ASP A 91 -11.71 -13.50 -3.63
C ASP A 91 -13.06 -13.97 -3.06
N ALA A 92 -13.20 -14.06 -1.73
CA ALA A 92 -14.42 -14.46 -1.06
C ALA A 92 -15.41 -13.30 -0.81
N LEU A 93 -14.99 -12.05 -1.00
CA LEU A 93 -15.82 -10.83 -0.81
C LEU A 93 -16.67 -10.51 -2.04
#